data_AF-A0A6N4X4S6-F1
#
_entry.id   AF-A0A6N4X4S6-F1
#
_cell.length_a   1.000
_cell.length_b   1.000
_cell.length_c   1.000
_cell.angle_alpha   90.00
_cell.angle_beta   90.00
_cell.angle_gamma   90.00
#
_symmetry.space_group_name_H-M   'P 1'
#
loop_
_entity.id
_entity.type
_entity.pdbx_description
1 polymer ?
#
loop_
_entity_poly.entity_id
_entity_poly.type
_entity_poly.pdbx_seq_one_letter_code
_entity_poly.pdbx_strand_id
1 'polypeptide(L)' 'MSKDYKPLQVAILISTAGDWGRRLIRGIIRYSNEIGAWDLWVKDHTQQFVNHLPQDWSGDGIITPVINTSHTHQPRS' A
#
# COMPACT_ATOMS: atom_id res chain seq x y z
N MET A 1 -28.35 6.34 -17.73
CA MET A 1 -27.03 5.94 -18.25
C MET A 1 -26.13 5.61 -17.07
N SER A 2 -26.33 4.45 -16.44
CA SER A 2 -25.44 3.95 -15.40
C SER A 2 -24.23 3.33 -16.10
N LYS A 3 -23.10 4.05 -16.13
CA LYS A 3 -21.83 3.39 -16.44
C LYS A 3 -21.60 2.37 -15.34
N ASP A 4 -21.42 1.10 -15.70
CA ASP A 4 -20.88 0.08 -14.82
C ASP A 4 -19.45 0.51 -14.44
N TYR A 5 -19.35 1.30 -13.38
CA TYR A 5 -18.07 1.79 -12.89
C TYR A 5 -17.52 0.75 -11.92
N LYS A 6 -16.56 -0.04 -12.40
CA LYS A 6 -15.77 -0.90 -11.53
C LYS A 6 -14.79 0.00 -10.75
N PRO A 7 -14.87 0.06 -9.41
CA PRO A 7 -13.89 0.79 -8.62
C PRO A 7 -12.51 0.15 -8.79
N LEU A 8 -11.46 0.98 -8.80
CA LEU A 8 -10.08 0.48 -8.85
C LEU A 8 -9.79 -0.32 -7.57
N GLN A 9 -9.33 -1.55 -7.72
CA GLN A 9 -8.96 -2.44 -6.64
C GLN A 9 -7.47 -2.26 -6.34
N VAL A 10 -7.14 -1.63 -5.21
CA VAL A 10 -5.76 -1.28 -4.86
C VAL A 10 -5.38 -1.86 -3.52
N ALA A 11 -4.28 -2.62 -3.47
CA ALA A 11 -3.70 -3.14 -2.24
C ALA A 11 -2.70 -2.14 -1.65
N ILE A 12 -2.75 -1.93 -0.33
CA ILE A 12 -1.84 -1.05 0.41
C ILE A 12 -1.08 -1.90 1.44
N LEU A 13 0.23 -1.98 1.27
CA LEU A 13 1.15 -2.74 2.12
C LEU A 13 2.07 -1.77 2.87
N ILE A 14 1.59 -1.20 3.97
CA ILE A 14 2.33 -0.20 4.76
C ILE A 14 2.27 -0.59 6.23
N SER A 15 3.38 -0.42 6.95
CA SER A 15 3.39 -0.65 8.40
C SER A 15 2.52 0.39 9.10
N THR A 16 1.58 -0.04 9.93
CA THR A 16 0.74 0.88 10.73
C THR A 16 1.25 1.09 12.15
N ALA A 17 2.44 0.53 12.46
CA ALA A 17 3.09 0.64 13.77
C ALA A 17 3.47 2.08 14.13
N GLY A 18 3.87 2.89 13.14
CA GLY A 18 4.27 4.28 13.33
C GLY A 18 3.27 5.31 12.79
N ASP A 19 3.35 6.55 13.28
CA ASP A 19 2.49 7.67 12.84
C ASP A 19 2.63 7.98 11.36
N TRP A 20 3.82 7.79 10.79
CA TRP A 20 4.07 8.01 9.37
C TRP A 20 3.17 7.13 8.50
N GLY A 21 3.10 5.83 8.75
CA GLY A 21 2.29 4.90 7.96
C GLY A 21 0.79 5.16 8.10
N ARG A 22 0.33 5.48 9.31
CA ARG A 22 -1.08 5.86 9.55
C ARG A 22 -1.47 7.14 8.82
N ARG A 23 -0.59 8.16 8.82
CA ARG A 23 -0.82 9.41 8.07
C ARG A 23 -0.82 9.18 6.57
N LEU A 24 0.07 8.32 6.07
CA LEU A 24 0.12 7.95 4.66
C LEU A 24 -1.18 7.24 4.20
N ILE A 25 -1.64 6.24 4.96
CA ILE A 25 -2.92 5.55 4.70
C ILE A 25 -4.09 6.54 4.66
N ARG A 26 -4.17 7.47 5.63
CA ARG A 26 -5.21 8.51 5.64
C ARG A 26 -5.17 9.40 4.40
N GLY A 27 -3.98 9.77 3.93
CA GLY A 27 -3.81 10.54 2.71
C GLY A 27 -4.32 9.81 1.47
N ILE A 28 -3.99 8.52 1.35
CA ILE A 28 -4.46 7.66 0.25
C ILE A 28 -5.98 7.52 0.26
N ILE A 29 -6.57 7.25 1.43
CA ILE A 29 -8.03 7.16 1.59
C ILE A 29 -8.69 8.48 1.16
N ARG A 30 -8.17 9.63 1.62
CA ARG A 30 -8.71 10.94 1.24
C ARG A 30 -8.68 11.15 -0.27
N TYR A 31 -7.55 10.90 -0.91
CA TYR A 31 -7.40 11.03 -2.35
C TYR A 31 -8.32 10.09 -3.13
N SER A 32 -8.44 8.82 -2.69
CA SER A 32 -9.34 7.86 -3.33
C SER A 32 -10.81 8.30 -3.30
N ASN A 33 -11.24 8.94 -2.20
CA ASN A 33 -12.60 9.46 -2.10
C ASN A 33 -12.82 10.70 -2.98
N GLU A 34 -11.78 11.49 -3.26
CA GLU A 34 -11.88 12.70 -4.09
C GLU A 34 -11.97 12.38 -5.60
N ILE A 35 -11.22 11.38 -6.08
CA ILE A 35 -11.09 11.07 -7.53
C ILE A 35 -12.10 10.02 -8.01
N GLY A 36 -12.60 9.19 -7.08
CA GLY A 36 -13.55 8.12 -7.37
C GLY A 36 -13.24 6.95 -6.46
N ALA A 37 -14.20 6.55 -5.62
CA ALA A 37 -13.99 5.62 -4.52
C ALA A 37 -13.29 4.33 -4.98
N TRP A 38 -12.01 4.17 -4.61
CA TRP A 38 -11.26 2.94 -4.82
C TRP A 38 -11.71 1.89 -3.82
N ASP A 39 -11.63 0.63 -4.22
CA ASP A 39 -11.73 -0.50 -3.30
C ASP A 39 -10.34 -0.78 -2.73
N LEU A 40 -10.13 -0.40 -1.47
CA LEU A 40 -8.83 -0.44 -0.81
C LEU A 40 -8.72 -1.65 0.10
N TRP A 41 -7.72 -2.49 -0.17
CA TRP A 41 -7.33 -3.56 0.73
C TRP A 41 -6.06 -3.15 1.48
N VAL A 42 -6.13 -3.04 2.80
CA VAL A 42 -5.01 -2.56 3.63
C VAL A 42 -4.50 -3.69 4.52
N LYS A 43 -3.19 -3.94 4.50
CA LYS A 43 -2.55 -4.89 5.40
C LYS A 43 -1.30 -4.30 6.04
N ASP A 44 -1.18 -4.52 7.35
CA ASP A 44 -0.01 -4.08 8.12
C ASP A 44 1.24 -4.85 7.65
N HIS A 45 2.25 -4.11 7.22
CA HIS A 45 3.49 -4.65 6.70
C HIS A 45 4.53 -4.76 7.83
N THR A 46 4.82 -5.98 8.29
CA THR A 46 5.87 -6.20 9.30
C THR A 46 7.12 -6.91 8.78
N GLN A 47 7.10 -7.68 7.68
CA GLN A 47 8.35 -8.26 7.16
C GLN A 47 8.37 -8.91 5.76
N GLN A 48 7.26 -9.31 5.10
CA GLN A 48 7.36 -10.10 3.84
C GLN A 48 6.29 -9.78 2.79
N PHE A 49 6.64 -8.93 1.83
CA PHE A 49 5.81 -8.47 0.70
C PHE A 49 5.02 -9.54 -0.07
N VAL A 50 5.67 -10.64 -0.45
CA VAL A 50 5.15 -11.56 -1.48
C VAL A 50 4.05 -12.48 -0.94
N ASN A 51 4.05 -12.76 0.37
CA ASN A 51 3.10 -13.68 0.98
C ASN A 51 1.86 -12.98 1.55
N HIS A 52 1.71 -11.67 1.35
CA HIS A 52 0.69 -10.91 2.06
C HIS A 52 -0.55 -10.60 1.25
N LEU A 53 -0.46 -10.53 -0.08
CA LEU A 53 -1.62 -10.34 -0.95
C LEU A 53 -2.62 -11.50 -0.80
N PRO A 54 -3.92 -11.28 -1.06
CA PRO A 54 -4.87 -12.38 -1.23
C PRO A 54 -4.35 -13.40 -2.25
N GLN A 55 -4.59 -14.68 -1.99
CA GLN A 55 -4.38 -15.72 -2.99
C GLN A 55 -5.17 -15.34 -4.25
N ASP A 56 -4.51 -15.35 -5.41
CA ASP A 56 -5.06 -14.94 -6.71
C ASP A 56 -5.39 -13.43 -6.85
N TRP A 57 -4.62 -12.54 -6.21
CA TRP A 57 -4.79 -11.10 -6.38
C TRP A 57 -4.78 -10.68 -7.86
N SER A 58 -5.92 -10.16 -8.33
CA SER A 58 -6.15 -9.65 -9.69
C SER A 58 -6.56 -8.17 -9.69
N GLY A 59 -6.16 -7.42 -8.67
CA GLY A 59 -6.49 -6.00 -8.55
C GLY A 59 -5.62 -5.11 -9.46
N ASP A 60 -6.00 -3.85 -9.55
CA ASP A 60 -5.45 -2.86 -10.49
C ASP A 60 -4.08 -2.31 -10.06
N GLY A 61 -3.68 -2.50 -8.79
CA GLY A 61 -2.35 -2.07 -8.34
C GLY A 61 -2.03 -2.34 -6.88
N ILE A 62 -0.77 -2.08 -6.52
CA ILE A 62 -0.23 -2.23 -5.16
C ILE A 62 0.56 -0.95 -4.81
N ILE A 63 0.27 -0.35 -3.65
CA ILE A 63 1.01 0.77 -3.08
C ILE A 63 1.81 0.28 -1.88
N THR A 64 3.10 0.60 -1.87
CA THR A 64 4.02 0.05 -0.90
C THR A 64 5.30 0.88 -0.77
N PRO A 65 5.93 0.98 0.43
CA PRO A 65 7.17 1.71 0.57
C PRO A 65 8.34 0.92 -0.01
N VAL A 66 9.21 1.61 -0.74
CA VAL A 66 10.51 1.06 -1.15
C VAL A 66 11.47 1.22 0.02
N ILE A 67 11.84 0.10 0.63
CA ILE A 67 12.87 0.05 1.67
C ILE A 67 14.21 -0.16 0.98
N ASN A 68 15.08 0.85 1.02
CA ASN A 68 16.45 0.69 0.55
C ASN A 68 17.26 -0.01 1.64
N THR A 69 17.56 -1.29 1.44
CA THR A 69 18.49 -2.05 2.27
C THR A 69 19.92 -1.89 1.74
N SER A 70 20.38 -0.66 1.52
CA SER A 70 21.80 -0.42 1.32
C SER A 70 22.49 -0.69 2.65
N HIS A 71 22.99 -1.91 2.81
CA HIS A 71 23.96 -2.27 3.83
C HIS A 71 25.16 -1.33 3.68
N THR A 72 25.17 -0.23 4.45
CA THR A 72 26.37 0.57 4.68
C THR A 72 27.33 -0.29 5.50
N HIS A 73 28.15 -1.09 4.82
CA HIS A 73 29.45 -1.46 5.36
C HIS A 73 30.24 -0.16 5.52
N GLN A 74 30.15 0.47 6.68
CA GLN A 74 31.14 1.46 7.09
C GLN A 74 32.28 0.69 7.77
N PRO A 75 33.43 0.47 7.10
CA PRO A 75 34.58 -0.07 7.80
C PRO A 75 34.98 0.92 8.88
N ARG A 76 35.05 0.44 10.13
CA ARG A 76 35.67 1.20 11.21
C ARG A 76 37.15 1.37 10.87
N SER A 77 37.58 2.62 10.73
CA SER A 77 38.96 3.08 10.78
C SER A 77 39.13 3.94 12.01
#